data_AF-A0A1X1U0R8-F1
#
_entry.id   AF-A0A1X1U0R8-F1
#
_cell.length_a   1.000
_cell.length_b   1.000
_cell.length_c   1.000
_cell.angle_alpha   90.00
_cell.angle_beta   90.00
_cell.angle_gamma   90.00
#
_symmetry.space_group_name_H-M   'P 1'
#
loop_
_entity.id
_entity.type
_entity.pdbx_description
1 polymer ?
#
loop_
_entity_poly.entity_id
_entity_poly.type
_entity_poly.pdbx_seq_one_letter_code
_entity_poly.pdbx_strand_id
1 'polypeptide(L)'
;MPELLRSGSSDPRAGLLRSFVTFDVARSLIAGALRNDRFVDEPEAFDDGTVGRMLFELISMCWPGMQLPALQSRSLQDSARLFAELQARFGVVG
;
A
#
# COMPACT_ATOMS: atom_id res chain seq x y z
N MET A 1 -9.50 13.10 -35.55
CA MET A 1 -10.24 12.38 -34.50
C MET A 1 -9.24 11.53 -33.71
N PRO A 2 -8.88 11.87 -32.47
CA PRO A 2 -7.97 11.04 -31.67
C PRO A 2 -8.77 9.96 -30.93
N GLU A 3 -8.92 8.79 -31.56
CA GLU A 3 -9.48 7.57 -30.92
C GLU A 3 -8.41 6.67 -30.29
N LEU A 4 -7.15 7.12 -30.24
CA LEU A 4 -6.03 6.33 -29.69
C LEU A 4 -5.96 6.27 -28.15
N LEU A 5 -6.95 6.81 -27.43
CA LEU A 5 -7.06 6.72 -25.97
C LEU A 5 -8.12 5.73 -25.48
N ARG A 6 -8.64 4.86 -26.36
CA ARG A 6 -9.44 3.70 -25.96
C ARG A 6 -8.85 2.41 -26.53
N SER A 7 -7.72 1.99 -25.99
CA SER A 7 -7.40 0.56 -26.01
C SER A 7 -7.13 0.12 -24.59
N GLY A 8 -8.21 -0.15 -23.86
CA GLY A 8 -8.15 -1.08 -22.75
C GLY A 8 -7.72 -2.41 -23.35
N SER A 9 -6.42 -2.67 -23.38
CA SER A 9 -5.89 -3.96 -23.77
C SER A 9 -6.56 -5.00 -22.88
N SER A 10 -7.40 -5.85 -23.47
CA SER A 10 -7.98 -7.01 -22.83
C SER A 10 -6.96 -8.15 -22.69
N ASP A 11 -5.66 -7.82 -22.71
CA ASP A 11 -4.57 -8.76 -22.49
C ASP A 11 -4.53 -9.12 -20.99
N PRO A 12 -4.82 -10.38 -20.62
CA PRO A 12 -4.73 -10.83 -19.24
C PRO A 12 -3.34 -10.57 -18.64
N ARG A 13 -2.28 -10.57 -19.46
CA ARG A 13 -0.91 -10.26 -19.02
C ARG A 13 -0.76 -8.80 -18.61
N ALA A 14 -1.42 -7.87 -19.30
CA ALA A 14 -1.41 -6.46 -18.92
C ALA A 14 -2.14 -6.23 -17.60
N GLY A 15 -3.22 -6.97 -17.33
CA GLY A 15 -3.90 -6.99 -16.04
C GLY A 15 -2.99 -7.52 -14.92
N LEU A 16 -2.34 -8.66 -15.14
CA LEU A 16 -1.41 -9.26 -14.17
C LEU A 16 -0.21 -8.35 -13.85
N LEU A 17 0.41 -7.77 -14.88
CA LEU A 17 1.52 -6.82 -14.70
C LEU A 17 1.08 -5.60 -13.90
N ARG A 18 -0.11 -5.05 -14.18
CA ARG A 18 -0.66 -3.91 -13.43
C ARG A 18 -0.88 -4.28 -11.97
N SER A 19 -1.48 -5.43 -11.67
CA SER A 19 -1.71 -5.87 -10.29
C SER A 19 -0.39 -6.08 -9.55
N PHE A 20 0.61 -6.67 -10.20
CA PHE A 20 1.93 -6.85 -9.61
C PHE A 20 2.62 -5.52 -9.29
N VAL A 21 2.65 -4.58 -10.23
CA VAL A 21 3.24 -3.25 -10.02
C VAL A 21 2.50 -2.49 -8.94
N THR A 22 1.17 -2.47 -8.96
CA THR A 22 0.37 -1.80 -7.93
C THR A 22 0.66 -2.36 -6.55
N PHE A 23 0.73 -3.69 -6.42
CA PHE A 23 1.07 -4.32 -5.15
C PHE A 23 2.50 -3.98 -4.71
N ASP A 24 3.47 -4.04 -5.61
CA ASP A 24 4.87 -3.77 -5.29
C ASP A 24 5.10 -2.31 -4.84
N VAL A 25 4.43 -1.37 -5.52
CA VAL A 25 4.44 0.05 -5.15
C VAL A 25 3.77 0.26 -3.79
N ALA A 26 2.59 -0.31 -3.56
CA ALA A 26 1.90 -0.21 -2.27
C ALA A 26 2.75 -0.78 -1.12
N ARG A 27 3.33 -1.97 -1.32
CA ARG A 27 4.24 -2.63 -0.38
C ARG A 27 5.45 -1.75 -0.07
N SER A 28 6.07 -1.16 -1.10
CA SER A 28 7.25 -0.31 -0.95
C SER A 28 6.94 0.99 -0.22
N LEU A 29 5.80 1.62 -0.50
CA LEU A 29 5.35 2.83 0.19
C LEU A 29 5.05 2.56 1.67
N ILE A 30 4.33 1.49 1.99
CA ILE A 30 4.05 1.09 3.37
C ILE A 30 5.35 0.79 4.12
N ALA A 31 6.29 0.06 3.49
CA ALA A 31 7.59 -0.24 4.08
C ALA A 31 8.40 1.04 4.36
N GLY A 32 8.38 2.01 3.43
CA GLY A 32 9.03 3.30 3.60
C GLY A 32 8.40 4.13 4.72
N ALA A 33 7.07 4.16 4.78
CA ALA A 33 6.32 4.87 5.81
C ALA A 33 6.60 4.32 7.22
N LEU A 34 6.64 3.00 7.38
CA LEU A 34 6.96 2.37 8.68
C LEU A 34 8.41 2.57 9.11
N ARG A 35 9.32 2.95 8.21
CA ARG A 35 10.71 3.33 8.54
C ARG A 35 10.87 4.82 8.84
N ASN A 36 9.80 5.61 8.70
CA ASN A 36 9.82 7.03 8.98
C ASN A 36 9.22 7.26 10.36
N ASP A 37 10.08 7.57 11.34
CA ASP A 37 9.66 7.74 12.73
C ASP A 37 8.61 8.84 12.88
N ARG A 38 8.75 9.98 12.16
CA ARG A 38 7.74 11.05 12.16
C ARG A 38 6.38 10.56 11.66
N PHE A 39 6.36 9.69 10.66
CA PHE A 39 5.12 9.09 10.17
C PHE A 39 4.49 8.15 11.18
N VAL A 40 5.32 7.36 11.88
CA VAL A 40 4.87 6.39 12.88
C VAL A 40 4.35 7.06 14.14
N ASP A 41 5.01 8.14 14.58
CA ASP A 41 4.70 8.86 15.82
C ASP A 41 3.54 9.84 15.63
N GLU A 42 3.46 10.52 14.47
CA GLU A 42 2.49 11.57 14.19
C GLU A 42 1.77 11.38 12.83
N PRO A 43 1.10 10.25 12.59
CA PRO A 43 0.48 9.98 11.29
C PRO A 43 -0.68 10.90 10.93
N GLU A 44 -1.36 11.47 11.93
CA GLU A 44 -2.48 12.39 11.72
C GLU A 44 -2.02 13.82 11.41
N ALA A 45 -0.72 14.12 11.56
CA ALA A 45 -0.15 15.42 11.23
C ALA A 45 0.00 15.65 9.71
N PHE A 46 -0.29 14.63 8.89
CA PHE A 46 -0.28 14.73 7.44
C PHE A 46 -1.67 15.14 6.94
N ASP A 47 -1.73 16.29 6.27
CA ASP A 47 -2.98 16.87 5.78
C ASP A 47 -3.67 16.01 4.70
N ASP A 48 -4.99 16.16 4.59
CA ASP A 48 -5.80 15.54 3.54
C ASP A 48 -5.28 15.89 2.13
N GLY A 49 -5.27 14.90 1.24
CA GLY A 49 -4.71 15.01 -0.11
C GLY A 49 -3.20 14.82 -0.20
N THR A 50 -2.49 14.67 0.92
CA THR A 50 -1.06 14.31 0.92
C THR A 50 -0.86 12.80 0.81
N VAL A 51 0.33 12.40 0.35
CA VAL A 51 0.74 10.99 0.32
C VAL A 51 0.78 10.40 1.74
N GLY A 52 1.19 11.19 2.74
CA GLY A 52 1.20 10.75 4.14
C GLY A 52 -0.20 10.37 4.61
N ARG A 53 -1.18 11.24 4.41
CA ARG A 53 -2.57 10.94 4.76
C ARG A 53 -3.11 9.72 4.04
N MET A 54 -2.89 9.64 2.72
CA MET A 54 -3.30 8.48 1.91
C MET A 54 -2.70 7.18 2.45
N LEU A 55 -1.42 7.18 2.85
CA LEU A 55 -0.77 5.99 3.42
C LEU A 55 -1.31 5.64 4.80
N PHE A 56 -1.59 6.64 5.65
CA PHE A 56 -2.20 6.41 6.95
C PHE A 56 -3.57 5.74 6.82
N GLU A 57 -4.41 6.25 5.90
CA GLU A 57 -5.72 5.66 5.61
C GLU A 57 -5.58 4.24 5.06
N LEU A 58 -4.66 4.02 4.12
CA LEU A 58 -4.41 2.69 3.54
C LEU A 58 -4.00 1.67 4.59
N ILE A 59 -3.07 2.05 5.46
CA ILE A 59 -2.58 1.19 6.54
C ILE A 59 -3.71 0.94 7.56
N SER A 60 -4.48 1.96 7.90
CA SER A 60 -5.64 1.84 8.80
C SER A 60 -6.72 0.89 8.25
N MET A 61 -6.95 0.91 6.93
CA MET A 61 -7.85 -0.03 6.27
C MET A 61 -7.29 -1.47 6.27
N CYS A 62 -5.98 -1.61 6.05
CA CYS A 62 -5.34 -2.94 6.03
C CYS A 62 -5.25 -3.54 7.44
N TRP A 63 -5.00 -2.75 8.47
CA TRP A 63 -4.91 -3.23 9.86
C TRP A 63 -5.78 -2.39 10.79
N PRO A 64 -7.12 -2.59 10.76
CA PRO A 64 -8.05 -1.82 11.59
C PRO A 64 -7.72 -1.93 13.08
N GLY A 65 -7.62 -0.79 13.75
CA GLY A 65 -7.34 -0.70 15.19
C GLY A 65 -5.89 -1.00 15.60
N MET A 66 -4.99 -1.24 14.64
CA MET A 66 -3.58 -1.45 14.94
C MET A 66 -2.81 -0.12 14.91
N GLN A 67 -2.04 0.13 15.97
CA GLN A 67 -1.21 1.32 16.05
C GLN A 67 0.04 1.20 15.16
N LEU A 68 0.44 2.29 14.52
CA LEU A 68 1.61 2.32 13.64
C LEU A 68 2.92 1.89 14.33
N PRO A 69 3.23 2.25 15.59
CA PRO A 69 4.43 1.76 16.26
C PRO A 69 4.47 0.24 16.42
N ALA A 70 3.31 -0.40 16.60
CA ALA A 70 3.20 -1.85 16.66
C ALA A 70 3.45 -2.47 15.27
N LEU A 71 2.94 -1.85 14.20
CA LEU A 71 3.22 -2.27 12.82
C LEU A 71 4.69 -2.07 12.44
N GLN A 72 5.32 -0.97 12.84
CA GLN A 72 6.74 -0.73 12.67
C GLN A 72 7.55 -1.84 13.37
N SER A 73 7.24 -2.13 14.64
CA SER A 73 7.89 -3.21 15.39
C SER A 73 7.77 -4.56 14.68
N ARG A 74 6.57 -4.90 14.18
CA ARG A 74 6.34 -6.12 13.40
C ARG A 74 7.12 -6.11 12.08
N SER A 75 7.19 -4.98 11.40
CA SER A 75 7.96 -4.83 10.16
C SER A 75 9.46 -5.02 10.38
N LEU A 76 9.98 -4.64 11.55
CA LEU A 76 11.40 -4.82 11.90
C LEU A 76 11.70 -6.28 12.30
N GLN A 77 10.75 -6.95 12.95
CA GLN A 77 10.90 -8.34 13.40
C GLN A 77 10.71 -9.36 12.27
N ASP A 78 9.62 -9.21 11.51
CA ASP A 78 9.22 -10.15 10.46
C ASP A 78 8.45 -9.42 9.36
N SER A 79 9.21 -8.72 8.51
CA SER A 79 8.65 -8.03 7.35
C SER A 79 7.98 -8.99 6.37
N ALA A 80 8.48 -10.23 6.26
CA ALA A 80 7.94 -11.22 5.33
C ALA A 80 6.51 -11.59 5.69
N ARG A 81 6.24 -11.84 6.98
CA ARG A 81 4.88 -12.09 7.47
C ARG A 81 3.97 -10.89 7.27
N LEU A 82 4.43 -9.68 7.58
CA LEU A 82 3.64 -8.46 7.39
C LEU A 82 3.21 -8.28 5.92
N PHE A 83 4.12 -8.50 4.97
CA PHE A 83 3.81 -8.36 3.55
C PHE A 83 3.01 -9.53 2.98
N ALA A 84 3.13 -10.74 3.54
CA ALA A 84 2.22 -11.83 3.21
C ALA A 84 0.77 -11.50 3.62
N GLU A 85 0.59 -10.89 4.79
CA GLU A 85 -0.72 -10.40 5.23
C GLU A 85 -1.23 -9.24 4.36
N LEU A 86 -0.35 -8.35 3.90
CA LEU A 86 -0.69 -7.30 2.93
C LEU A 86 -1.17 -7.94 1.61
N GLN A 87 -0.42 -8.90 1.07
CA GLN A 87 -0.78 -9.60 -0.16
C GLN A 87 -2.11 -10.33 -0.04
N ALA A 88 -2.41 -10.96 1.10
CA ALA A 88 -3.69 -11.61 1.34
C ALA A 88 -4.86 -10.61 1.30
N ARG A 89 -4.67 -9.36 1.72
CA ARG A 89 -5.71 -8.33 1.70
C ARG A 89 -5.94 -7.73 0.31
N PHE A 90 -4.86 -7.53 -0.45
CA PHE A 90 -4.95 -7.03 -1.82
C PHE A 90 -5.31 -8.12 -2.84
N GLY A 91 -4.93 -9.37 -2.59
CA GLY A 91 -5.12 -10.52 -3.48
C GLY A 91 -6.53 -11.10 -3.51
N VAL A 92 -7.43 -10.63 -2.65
CA VAL A 92 -8.87 -10.98 -2.70
C VAL A 92 -9.60 -10.16 -3.78
N VAL A 93 -8.96 -9.16 -4.40
CA VAL A 93 -9.49 -8.48 -5.58
C VAL A 93 -9.11 -9.27 -6.83
N GLY A 94 -9.82 -10.38 -7.04
CA GLY A 94 -9.88 -11.15 -8.28
C GLY A 94 -11.27 -11.08 -8.88
#